data_AF-A0ABF7PVN4-F1
#
_entry.id   AF-A0ABF7PVN4-F1
#
_cell.length_a   1.000
_cell.length_b   1.000
_cell.length_c   1.000
_cell.angle_alpha   90.00
_cell.angle_beta   90.00
_cell.angle_gamma   90.00
#
_symmetry.space_group_name_H-M   'P 1'
#
loop_
_entity.id
_entity.type
_entity.pdbx_description
1 polymer ?
#
loop_
_entity_poly.entity_id
_entity_poly.type
_entity_poly.pdbx_seq_one_letter_code
_entity_poly.pdbx_strand_id
1 'polypeptide(L)'
;MIAKEEIYKKTQINTSSPISILVMLYEKAIQDLELAKEFYKSKDPTSTAKADEKVYHAQDIIIELMSTLNFEDGGDISNNLFSIYSFLNKTLENVILEKNRDNIQEVLKHLKNLHTAWKALLKKDNNIINKKLGINIVN
;
A
#
# COMPACT_ATOMS: atom_id res chain seq x y z
N MET A 1 21.89 -35.43 23.08
CA MET A 1 20.61 -34.80 22.70
C MET A 1 20.59 -33.37 23.23
N ILE A 2 21.19 -32.43 22.50
CA ILE A 2 21.06 -30.99 22.77
C ILE A 2 20.98 -30.31 21.40
N ALA A 3 19.75 -30.01 20.95
CA ALA A 3 19.49 -29.10 19.84
C ALA A 3 18.00 -28.69 19.84
N LYS A 4 17.49 -28.23 20.99
CA LYS A 4 16.14 -27.64 21.08
C LYS A 4 16.13 -26.17 21.50
N GLU A 5 17.26 -25.61 21.94
CA GLU A 5 17.29 -24.24 22.46
C GLU A 5 17.84 -23.20 21.46
N GLU A 6 18.61 -23.59 20.43
CA GLU A 6 19.12 -22.64 19.42
C GLU A 6 18.11 -22.28 18.32
N ILE A 7 17.07 -23.09 18.10
CA ILE A 7 16.03 -22.80 17.10
C ILE A 7 15.08 -21.68 17.58
N TYR A 8 14.93 -21.50 18.90
CA TYR A 8 14.12 -20.41 19.45
C TYR A 8 14.82 -19.04 19.45
N LYS A 9 16.12 -18.97 19.13
CA LYS A 9 16.89 -17.71 19.13
C LYS A 9 17.01 -17.04 17.76
N LYS A 10 16.57 -17.67 16.67
CA LYS A 10 16.43 -16.99 15.36
C LYS A 10 15.08 -16.26 15.19
N THR A 11 14.24 -16.25 16.24
CA THR A 11 12.86 -15.73 16.22
C THR A 11 12.76 -14.23 16.54
N GLN A 12 13.87 -13.48 16.59
CA GLN A 12 13.87 -12.11 17.13
C GLN A 12 14.50 -11.04 16.21
N ILE A 13 14.82 -11.37 14.96
CA ILE A 13 15.44 -10.47 13.98
C ILE A 13 14.68 -10.68 12.66
N ASN A 14 13.46 -10.16 12.42
CA ASN A 14 13.20 -8.86 11.82
C ASN A 14 11.67 -8.61 11.85
N THR A 15 11.21 -7.85 12.85
CA THR A 15 9.91 -7.98 13.51
C THR A 15 8.78 -7.12 12.93
N SER A 16 8.56 -7.16 11.61
CA SER A 16 7.28 -6.74 11.02
C SER A 16 6.70 -7.92 10.26
N SER A 17 5.49 -8.36 10.63
CA SER A 17 4.76 -9.34 9.82
C SER A 17 4.63 -8.77 8.39
N PRO A 18 4.70 -9.59 7.34
CA PRO A 18 4.44 -9.15 5.97
C PRO A 18 3.22 -8.22 5.84
N ILE A 19 2.14 -8.54 6.56
CA ILE A 19 0.93 -7.72 6.58
C ILE A 19 1.12 -6.36 7.30
N SER A 20 2.05 -6.25 8.24
CA SER A 20 2.46 -4.98 8.86
C SER A 20 3.16 -4.07 7.85
N ILE A 21 4.05 -4.62 7.00
CA ILE A 21 4.70 -3.85 5.93
C ILE A 21 3.65 -3.33 4.95
N LEU A 22 2.71 -4.20 4.55
CA LEU A 22 1.57 -3.81 3.72
C LEU A 22 0.79 -2.65 4.33
N VAL A 23 0.40 -2.77 5.60
CA VAL A 23 -0.32 -1.70 6.33
C VAL A 23 0.48 -0.39 6.34
N MET A 24 1.79 -0.43 6.59
CA MET A 24 2.65 0.77 6.57
C MET A 24 2.73 1.43 5.19
N LEU A 25 2.78 0.65 4.10
CA LEU A 25 2.76 1.18 2.74
C LEU A 25 1.45 1.94 2.46
N TYR A 26 0.31 1.37 2.86
CA TYR A 26 -0.98 2.06 2.77
C TYR A 26 -1.01 3.34 3.60
N GLU A 27 -0.53 3.31 4.85
CA GLU A 27 -0.46 4.50 5.71
C GLU A 27 0.36 5.62 5.07
N LYS A 28 1.51 5.27 4.48
CA LYS A 28 2.37 6.24 3.79
C LYS A 28 1.72 6.82 2.53
N ALA A 29 1.16 5.99 1.66
CA ALA A 29 0.46 6.47 0.45
C ALA A 29 -0.71 7.41 0.79
N ILE A 30 -1.49 7.07 1.83
CA ILE A 30 -2.57 7.94 2.33
C ILE A 30 -2.01 9.26 2.86
N GLN A 31 -0.94 9.23 3.65
CA GLN A 31 -0.30 10.43 4.19
C GLN A 31 0.20 11.35 3.08
N ASP A 32 0.87 10.81 2.06
CA ASP A 32 1.39 11.62 0.96
C ASP A 32 0.25 12.27 0.16
N LEU A 33 -0.84 11.55 -0.10
CA LEU A 33 -1.98 12.11 -0.84
C LEU A 33 -2.75 13.18 -0.04
N GLU A 34 -2.86 13.06 1.28
CA GLU A 34 -3.41 14.15 2.11
C GLU A 34 -2.47 15.37 2.11
N LEU A 35 -1.16 15.18 2.20
CA LEU A 35 -0.18 16.28 2.08
C LEU A 35 -0.23 16.95 0.71
N ALA A 36 -0.38 16.17 -0.38
CA ALA A 36 -0.54 16.69 -1.72
C ALA A 36 -1.75 17.63 -1.82
N LYS A 37 -2.91 17.21 -1.27
CA LYS A 37 -4.11 18.05 -1.21
C LYS A 37 -3.87 19.35 -0.45
N GLU A 38 -3.19 19.31 0.68
CA GLU A 38 -2.88 20.52 1.44
C GLU A 38 -1.96 21.46 0.65
N PHE A 39 -0.93 20.96 -0.01
CA PHE A 39 -0.05 21.77 -0.85
C PHE A 39 -0.77 22.38 -2.07
N TYR A 40 -1.71 21.67 -2.70
CA TYR A 40 -2.48 22.23 -3.81
C TYR A 40 -3.39 23.41 -3.41
N LYS A 41 -3.70 23.61 -2.12
CA LYS A 41 -4.50 24.77 -1.65
C LYS A 41 -3.79 26.10 -1.85
N SER A 42 -2.46 26.13 -1.76
CA SER A 42 -1.68 27.37 -1.85
C SER A 42 -1.63 27.96 -3.27
N LYS A 43 -1.84 27.13 -4.31
CA LYS A 43 -1.88 27.51 -5.73
C LYS A 43 -0.63 28.22 -6.27
N ASP A 44 0.49 28.20 -5.55
CA ASP A 44 1.77 28.70 -6.02
C ASP A 44 2.61 27.58 -6.68
N PRO A 45 3.56 27.92 -7.57
CA PRO A 45 4.37 26.94 -8.28
C PRO A 45 5.19 26.02 -7.36
N THR A 46 5.71 26.55 -6.25
CA THR A 46 6.53 25.79 -5.31
C THR A 46 5.70 24.75 -4.56
N SER A 47 4.52 25.13 -4.06
CA SER A 47 3.62 24.17 -3.42
C SER A 47 3.08 23.16 -4.42
N THR A 48 2.80 23.57 -5.66
CA THR A 48 2.39 22.65 -6.73
C THR A 48 3.45 21.56 -6.98
N ALA A 49 4.73 21.94 -7.08
CA ALA A 49 5.82 20.97 -7.26
C ALA A 49 5.93 19.99 -6.08
N LYS A 50 5.80 20.48 -4.83
CA LYS A 50 5.78 19.62 -3.64
C LYS A 50 4.59 18.67 -3.63
N ALA A 51 3.44 19.12 -4.10
CA ALA A 51 2.26 18.29 -4.20
C ALA A 51 2.43 17.19 -5.26
N ASP A 52 2.95 17.54 -6.43
CA ASP A 52 3.23 16.57 -7.51
C ASP A 52 4.26 15.51 -7.03
N GLU A 53 5.31 15.91 -6.30
CA GLU A 53 6.27 14.96 -5.68
C GLU A 53 5.58 13.94 -4.76
N LYS A 54 4.60 14.39 -3.96
CA LYS A 54 3.81 13.51 -3.10
C LYS A 54 2.90 12.58 -3.88
N VAL A 55 2.31 13.05 -4.97
CA VAL A 55 1.50 12.20 -5.85
C VAL A 55 2.38 11.13 -6.50
N TYR A 56 3.56 11.47 -7.03
CA TYR A 56 4.50 10.50 -7.60
C TYR A 56 4.93 9.44 -6.59
N HIS A 57 5.29 9.85 -5.37
CA HIS A 57 5.67 8.88 -4.34
C HIS A 57 4.51 7.94 -3.95
N ALA A 58 3.27 8.42 -3.94
CA ALA A 58 2.10 7.56 -3.75
C ALA A 58 1.89 6.58 -4.92
N GLN A 59 2.16 6.98 -6.16
CA GLN A 59 2.14 6.09 -7.33
C GLN A 59 3.20 4.99 -7.22
N ASP A 60 4.43 5.33 -6.81
CA ASP A 60 5.51 4.35 -6.60
C ASP A 60 5.09 3.29 -5.58
N ILE A 61 4.45 3.70 -4.46
CA ILE A 61 3.90 2.77 -3.48
C ILE A 61 2.81 1.88 -4.08
N ILE A 62 1.89 2.44 -4.86
CA ILE A 62 0.82 1.65 -5.49
C ILE A 62 1.40 0.61 -6.47
N ILE A 63 2.44 0.97 -7.22
CA ILE A 63 3.16 0.06 -8.11
C ILE A 63 3.85 -1.06 -7.31
N GLU A 64 4.46 -0.73 -6.18
CA GLU A 64 5.03 -1.73 -5.27
C GLU A 64 3.94 -2.65 -4.70
N LEU A 65 2.78 -2.12 -4.32
CA LEU A 65 1.65 -2.95 -3.88
C LEU A 65 1.19 -3.93 -4.98
N MET A 66 1.20 -3.53 -6.25
CA MET A 66 0.90 -4.43 -7.38
C MET A 66 1.93 -5.53 -7.52
N SER A 67 3.22 -5.24 -7.31
CA SER A 67 4.31 -6.21 -7.46
C SER A 67 4.22 -7.36 -6.44
N THR A 68 3.58 -7.12 -5.29
CA THR A 68 3.37 -8.14 -4.24
C THR A 68 2.26 -9.14 -4.53
N LEU A 69 1.44 -8.94 -5.57
CA LEU A 69 0.29 -9.82 -5.85
C LEU A 69 0.74 -11.19 -6.39
N ASN A 70 0.25 -12.27 -5.79
CA ASN A 70 0.46 -13.63 -6.28
C ASN A 70 -0.77 -14.06 -7.08
N PHE A 71 -0.65 -14.08 -8.40
CA PHE A 71 -1.74 -14.46 -9.30
C PHE A 71 -1.96 -15.98 -9.37
N GLU A 72 -0.95 -16.78 -9.03
CA GLU A 72 -1.05 -18.25 -9.02
C GLU A 72 -1.91 -18.73 -7.84
N ASP A 73 -1.60 -18.27 -6.62
CA ASP A 73 -2.31 -18.69 -5.41
C ASP A 73 -3.51 -17.78 -5.07
N GLY A 74 -3.52 -16.53 -5.53
CA GLY A 74 -4.54 -15.53 -5.16
C GLY A 74 -5.75 -15.47 -6.06
N GLY A 75 -5.65 -15.98 -7.29
CA GLY A 75 -6.75 -16.02 -8.25
C GLY A 75 -7.53 -14.71 -8.35
N ASP A 76 -8.83 -14.77 -8.11
CA ASP A 76 -9.74 -13.63 -8.22
C ASP A 76 -9.40 -12.47 -7.27
N ILE A 77 -8.83 -12.75 -6.10
CA ILE A 77 -8.47 -11.69 -5.14
C ILE A 77 -7.33 -10.84 -5.72
N SER A 78 -6.28 -11.49 -6.22
CA SER A 78 -5.14 -10.79 -6.84
C SER A 78 -5.56 -10.04 -8.09
N ASN A 79 -6.42 -10.63 -8.94
CA ASN A 79 -6.96 -9.96 -10.13
C ASN A 79 -7.79 -8.70 -9.79
N ASN A 80 -8.64 -8.79 -8.75
CA ASN A 80 -9.43 -7.66 -8.28
C ASN A 80 -8.55 -6.56 -7.68
N LEU A 81 -7.56 -6.92 -6.84
CA LEU A 81 -6.63 -5.96 -6.27
C LEU A 81 -5.79 -5.27 -7.35
N PHE A 82 -5.30 -6.02 -8.33
CA PHE A 82 -4.57 -5.47 -9.47
C PHE A 82 -5.44 -4.45 -10.21
N SER A 83 -6.68 -4.81 -10.54
CA SER A 83 -7.62 -3.92 -11.23
C SER A 83 -7.86 -2.61 -10.46
N ILE A 84 -8.04 -2.71 -9.14
CA ILE A 84 -8.19 -1.53 -8.28
C ILE A 84 -6.91 -0.70 -8.31
N TYR A 85 -5.75 -1.29 -8.07
CA TYR A 85 -4.49 -0.55 -8.08
C TYR A 85 -4.20 0.11 -9.43
N SER A 86 -4.51 -0.56 -10.55
CA SER A 86 -4.30 -0.01 -11.90
C SER A 86 -5.19 1.21 -12.13
N PHE A 87 -6.45 1.13 -11.70
CA PHE A 87 -7.35 2.27 -11.71
C PHE A 87 -6.81 3.42 -10.85
N LEU A 88 -6.39 3.16 -9.61
CA LEU A 88 -5.86 4.20 -8.73
C LEU A 88 -4.61 4.88 -9.29
N ASN A 89 -3.68 4.09 -9.82
CA ASN A 89 -2.46 4.63 -10.44
C ASN A 89 -2.79 5.51 -11.65
N LYS A 90 -3.73 5.08 -12.50
CA LYS A 90 -4.17 5.87 -13.66
C LYS A 90 -4.87 7.17 -13.24
N THR A 91 -5.68 7.11 -12.19
CA THR A 91 -6.34 8.31 -11.64
C THR A 91 -5.32 9.32 -11.11
N LEU A 92 -4.25 8.87 -10.43
CA LEU A 92 -3.17 9.76 -9.98
C LEU A 92 -2.33 10.32 -11.14
N GLU A 93 -2.12 9.56 -12.21
CA GLU A 93 -1.50 10.09 -13.43
C GLU A 93 -2.31 11.26 -14.01
N ASN A 94 -3.63 11.12 -14.08
CA ASN A 94 -4.53 12.18 -14.55
C ASN A 94 -4.55 13.40 -13.61
N VAL A 95 -4.39 13.21 -12.28
CA VAL A 95 -4.24 14.32 -11.33
C VAL A 95 -3.08 15.23 -11.72
N ILE A 96 -1.95 14.65 -12.13
CA ILE A 96 -0.74 15.39 -12.52
C ILE A 96 -0.91 16.02 -13.91
N LEU A 97 -1.33 15.22 -14.91
CA LEU A 97 -1.39 15.64 -16.31
C LEU A 97 -2.52 16.65 -16.57
N GLU A 98 -3.72 16.40 -16.04
CA GLU A 98 -4.92 17.20 -16.30
C GLU A 98 -5.16 18.25 -15.22
N LYS A 99 -4.33 18.28 -14.17
CA LYS A 99 -4.47 19.14 -12.99
C LYS A 99 -5.83 19.02 -12.29
N ASN A 100 -6.53 17.90 -12.49
CA ASN A 100 -7.79 17.61 -11.82
C ASN A 100 -7.51 17.05 -10.41
N ARG A 101 -7.26 17.98 -9.47
CA ARG A 101 -6.81 17.64 -8.11
C ARG A 101 -7.90 16.99 -7.24
N ASP A 102 -9.17 17.12 -7.63
CA ASP A 102 -10.30 16.54 -6.89
C ASP A 102 -10.28 15.01 -6.92
N ASN A 103 -9.68 14.42 -7.95
CA ASN A 103 -9.53 12.97 -8.10
C ASN A 103 -8.68 12.32 -7.00
N ILE A 104 -7.84 13.09 -6.28
CA ILE A 104 -7.10 12.58 -5.12
C ILE A 104 -8.06 12.09 -4.02
N GLN A 105 -9.22 12.74 -3.87
CA GLN A 105 -10.20 12.35 -2.86
C GLN A 105 -10.79 10.97 -3.12
N GLU A 106 -10.99 10.61 -4.39
CA GLU A 106 -11.44 9.28 -4.78
C GLU A 106 -10.36 8.24 -4.45
N VAL A 107 -9.11 8.50 -4.84
CA VAL A 107 -8.00 7.58 -4.55
C VAL A 107 -7.84 7.33 -3.04
N LEU A 108 -7.90 8.40 -2.24
CA LEU A 108 -7.86 8.32 -0.78
C LEU A 108 -8.97 7.44 -0.20
N LYS A 109 -10.19 7.52 -0.74
CA LYS A 109 -11.32 6.70 -0.28
C LYS A 109 -11.03 5.21 -0.50
N HIS A 110 -10.54 4.84 -1.68
CA HIS A 110 -10.19 3.45 -1.99
C HIS A 110 -9.05 2.93 -1.13
N LEU A 111 -7.96 3.70 -0.99
CA LEU A 111 -6.82 3.32 -0.16
C LEU A 111 -7.23 3.16 1.31
N LYS A 112 -8.04 4.08 1.87
CA LYS A 112 -8.51 3.99 3.26
C LYS A 112 -9.39 2.76 3.51
N ASN A 113 -10.25 2.40 2.55
CA ASN A 113 -11.09 1.21 2.66
C ASN A 113 -10.25 -0.08 2.68
N LEU A 114 -9.32 -0.22 1.72
CA LEU A 114 -8.41 -1.37 1.67
C LEU A 114 -7.52 -1.44 2.91
N HIS A 115 -6.94 -0.31 3.31
CA HIS A 115 -6.15 -0.19 4.53
C HIS A 115 -6.91 -0.67 5.78
N THR A 116 -8.19 -0.30 5.90
CA THR A 116 -9.05 -0.75 7.01
C THR A 116 -9.22 -2.27 7.00
N ALA A 117 -9.42 -2.87 5.82
CA ALA A 117 -9.50 -4.33 5.67
C ALA A 117 -8.18 -5.02 6.06
N TRP A 118 -7.03 -4.50 5.62
CA TRP A 118 -5.72 -5.04 5.99
C TRP A 118 -5.43 -4.93 7.49
N LYS A 119 -5.80 -3.81 8.14
CA LYS A 119 -5.68 -3.66 9.60
C LYS A 119 -6.57 -4.61 10.37
N ALA A 120 -7.76 -4.92 9.86
CA ALA A 120 -8.64 -5.91 10.47
C ALA A 120 -8.02 -7.32 10.42
N LEU A 121 -7.35 -7.65 9.31
CA LEU A 121 -6.63 -8.92 9.15
C LEU A 121 -5.39 -9.00 10.05
N LEU A 122 -4.60 -7.93 10.17
CA LEU A 122 -3.43 -7.87 11.06
C LEU A 122 -3.79 -8.14 12.55
N LYS A 123 -5.00 -7.76 12.97
CA LYS A 123 -5.50 -7.98 14.34
C LYS A 123 -5.96 -9.43 14.61
N LYS A 124 -6.05 -10.29 13.59
CA LYS A 124 -6.49 -11.69 13.69
C LYS A 124 -5.27 -12.60 13.49
N ASP A 125 -4.98 -13.48 14.46
CA ASP A 125 -3.71 -14.24 14.56
C ASP A 125 -3.15 -14.82 13.22
N ASN A 126 -1.86 -14.56 13.00
CA ASN A 126 -1.16 -14.53 11.69
C ASN A 126 -0.75 -15.88 11.07
N ASN A 127 -1.04 -17.04 11.68
CA ASN A 127 -0.47 -18.32 11.20
C ASN A 127 -1.25 -19.01 10.05
N ILE A 128 -2.45 -18.54 9.69
CA ILE A 128 -3.31 -19.19 8.67
C ILE A 128 -3.49 -18.30 7.41
N ILE A 129 -3.13 -17.02 7.49
CA ILE A 129 -3.59 -15.99 6.55
C ILE A 129 -2.70 -15.88 5.30
N ASN A 130 -1.38 -16.00 5.43
CA ASN A 130 -0.44 -15.80 4.31
C ASN A 130 -0.64 -16.79 3.14
N LYS A 131 -1.10 -18.02 3.41
CA LYS A 131 -1.36 -19.03 2.37
C LYS A 131 -2.72 -18.84 1.66
N LYS A 132 -3.63 -18.03 2.21
CA LYS A 132 -5.02 -17.92 1.71
C LYS A 132 -5.29 -16.60 0.97
N LEU A 133 -4.38 -15.64 1.04
CA LEU A 133 -4.56 -14.30 0.45
C LEU A 133 -3.91 -14.13 -0.92
N GLY A 134 -3.03 -15.05 -1.34
CA GLY A 134 -2.32 -14.92 -2.61
C GLY A 134 -1.54 -13.62 -2.73
N ILE A 135 -0.79 -13.25 -1.69
CA ILE A 135 0.16 -12.13 -1.73
C ILE A 135 1.53 -12.73 -1.44
N ASN A 136 2.49 -12.54 -2.36
CA ASN A 136 3.87 -12.92 -2.15
C ASN A 136 4.61 -11.68 -1.63
N ILE A 137 4.70 -11.55 -0.31
CA ILE A 137 5.52 -10.51 0.30
C ILE A 137 6.92 -11.11 0.42
N VAL A 138 7.82 -10.61 -0.42
CA VAL A 138 9.21 -11.09 -0.51
C VAL A 138 9.88 -10.94 0.86
N ASN A 139 10.53 -12.02 1.32
CA ASN A 139 11.38 -12.04 2.52
C ASN A 139 12.75 -11.40 2.26
#